data_AF-A0A1Y3AY20-F1
#
_entry.id   AF-A0A1Y3AY20-F1
#
_cell.length_a   1.000
_cell.length_b   1.000
_cell.length_c   1.000
_cell.angle_alpha   90.00
_cell.angle_beta   90.00
_cell.angle_gamma   90.00
#
_symmetry.space_group_name_H-M   'P 1'
#
loop_
_entity.id
_entity.type
_entity.pdbx_description
1 polymer ?
#
loop_
_entity_poly.entity_id
_entity_poly.type
_entity_poly.pdbx_seq_one_letter_code
_entity_poly.pdbx_strand_id
1 'polypeptide(L)'
;MNVHDEDEKYVLQLSDQRIDFKPVSKNVSVFYDESNRQVFIVIDRGSEAIIVKNPDGFKKIEKFFSIQDRGNIFSIKFSPNYEILSLQRSAEFVEFFLFKNDQPQEIFTHKLKKNGKILGFFWTNNNEIVIVSNNGIDYLQVLTEKKCLKSLKSFSLTVDWFVFQPASGILLIANGTFGNVIHPFSFR
;
A
#
# COMPACT_ATOMS: atom_id res chain seq x y z
N MET A 1 1.98 30.96 -42.88
CA MET A 1 1.81 31.34 -41.46
C MET A 1 0.77 30.41 -40.88
N ASN A 2 1.21 29.31 -40.25
CA ASN A 2 0.31 28.45 -39.51
C ASN A 2 0.16 29.05 -38.12
N VAL A 3 -1.06 29.44 -37.79
CA VAL A 3 -1.49 29.77 -36.44
C VAL A 3 -1.49 28.44 -35.69
N HIS A 4 -0.49 28.22 -34.85
CA HIS A 4 -0.52 27.10 -33.91
C HIS A 4 -1.52 27.46 -32.82
N ASP A 5 -2.54 26.62 -32.65
CA ASP A 5 -3.48 26.62 -31.54
C ASP A 5 -2.71 26.58 -30.21
N GLU A 6 -2.64 27.70 -29.49
CA GLU A 6 -1.95 27.83 -28.20
C GLU A 6 -2.80 27.41 -26.99
N ASP A 7 -4.01 26.87 -27.18
CA ASP A 7 -4.96 26.67 -26.07
C ASP A 7 -5.62 25.27 -25.99
N GLU A 8 -5.02 24.21 -26.55
CA GLU A 8 -5.46 22.84 -26.23
C GLU A 8 -4.88 22.38 -24.89
N LYS A 9 -5.41 22.90 -23.78
CA LYS A 9 -5.18 22.30 -22.45
C LYS A 9 -5.88 20.95 -22.37
N TYR A 10 -5.16 19.88 -22.69
CA TYR A 10 -5.66 18.53 -22.49
C TYR A 10 -6.01 18.27 -21.02
N VAL A 11 -7.21 17.74 -20.76
CA VAL A 11 -7.65 17.31 -19.41
C VAL A 11 -6.85 16.07 -18.94
N LEU A 12 -6.33 15.29 -19.89
CA LEU A 12 -5.47 14.13 -19.67
C LEU A 12 -4.43 14.06 -20.79
N GLN A 13 -3.15 13.91 -20.42
CA GLN A 13 -2.05 13.71 -21.36
C GLN A 13 -1.18 12.53 -20.89
N LEU A 14 -0.61 11.79 -21.83
CA LEU A 14 0.41 10.78 -21.52
C LEU A 14 1.72 11.46 -21.11
N SER A 15 2.40 10.90 -20.12
CA SER A 15 3.75 11.33 -19.76
C SER A 15 4.74 11.02 -20.89
N ASP A 16 5.69 11.92 -21.13
CA ASP A 16 6.84 11.68 -22.01
C ASP A 16 7.76 10.56 -21.47
N GLN A 17 7.63 10.25 -20.18
CA GLN A 17 8.36 9.16 -19.53
C GLN A 17 7.52 7.88 -19.52
N ARG A 18 7.73 7.05 -20.56
CA ARG A 18 7.13 5.71 -20.63
C ARG A 18 7.72 4.80 -19.55
N ILE A 19 6.85 4.06 -18.86
CA ILE A 19 7.24 3.02 -17.90
C ILE A 19 6.61 1.70 -18.32
N ASP A 20 7.45 0.71 -18.54
CA ASP A 20 7.03 -0.63 -18.92
C ASP A 20 6.97 -1.56 -17.71
N PHE A 21 5.89 -2.33 -17.63
CA PHE A 21 5.65 -3.36 -16.63
C PHE A 21 5.58 -4.73 -17.29
N LYS A 22 5.99 -5.77 -16.57
CA LYS A 22 5.70 -7.14 -17.03
C LYS A 22 4.20 -7.39 -16.87
N PRO A 23 3.55 -8.03 -17.85
CA PRO A 23 2.14 -8.36 -17.73
C PRO A 23 1.91 -9.35 -16.58
N VAL A 24 0.74 -9.25 -15.95
CA VAL A 24 0.28 -10.23 -14.96
C VAL A 24 0.24 -11.60 -15.62
N SER A 25 0.79 -12.60 -14.93
CA SER A 25 0.82 -13.99 -15.37
C SER A 25 0.79 -14.91 -14.16
N LYS A 26 0.81 -16.23 -14.38
CA LYS A 26 0.84 -17.22 -13.28
C LYS A 26 1.93 -16.93 -12.23
N ASN A 27 3.06 -16.37 -12.67
CA ASN A 27 4.23 -16.15 -11.83
C ASN A 27 4.54 -14.64 -11.66
N VAL A 28 3.65 -13.75 -12.11
CA VAL A 28 3.85 -12.30 -12.03
C VAL A 28 2.60 -11.64 -11.48
N SER A 29 2.71 -11.06 -10.30
CA SER A 29 1.66 -10.28 -9.65
C SER A 29 2.06 -8.82 -9.58
N VAL A 30 1.06 -7.92 -9.62
CA VAL A 30 1.28 -6.47 -9.59
C VAL A 30 0.43 -5.86 -8.49
N PHE A 31 1.03 -4.96 -7.69
CA PHE A 31 0.35 -4.25 -6.60
C PHE A 31 0.64 -2.76 -6.70
N TYR A 32 -0.34 -1.94 -6.31
CA TYR A 32 -0.19 -0.49 -6.25
C TYR A 32 -0.15 -0.03 -4.79
N ASP A 33 0.81 0.84 -4.49
CA ASP A 33 0.96 1.52 -3.21
C ASP A 33 0.59 2.98 -3.44
N GLU A 34 -0.61 3.35 -3.01
CA GLU A 34 -1.17 4.68 -3.24
C GLU A 34 -0.38 5.74 -2.46
N SER A 35 0.10 5.41 -1.25
CA SER A 35 0.82 6.34 -0.37
C SER A 35 2.09 6.86 -1.03
N ASN A 36 2.81 6.00 -1.75
CA ASN A 36 4.02 6.35 -2.50
C ASN A 36 3.78 6.54 -4.00
N ARG A 37 2.55 6.29 -4.46
CA ARG A 37 2.15 6.23 -5.87
C ARG A 37 3.10 5.36 -6.67
N GLN A 38 3.30 4.12 -6.28
CA GLN A 38 4.28 3.22 -6.92
C GLN A 38 3.70 1.84 -7.18
N VAL A 39 4.31 1.14 -8.13
CA VAL A 39 3.91 -0.18 -8.57
C VAL A 39 4.95 -1.20 -8.16
N PHE A 40 4.51 -2.24 -7.44
CA PHE A 40 5.27 -3.43 -7.13
C PHE A 40 4.98 -4.51 -8.18
N ILE A 41 6.04 -5.13 -8.68
CA ILE A 41 5.99 -6.31 -9.54
C ILE A 41 6.64 -7.44 -8.77
N VAL A 42 5.86 -8.46 -8.43
CA VAL A 42 6.34 -9.65 -7.73
C VAL A 42 6.47 -10.78 -8.73
N ILE A 43 7.65 -11.37 -8.82
CA ILE A 43 7.96 -12.48 -9.71
C ILE A 43 8.26 -13.71 -8.84
N ASP A 44 7.40 -14.71 -8.91
CA ASP A 44 7.58 -15.99 -8.21
C ASP A 44 8.34 -16.99 -9.10
N ARG A 45 9.55 -17.36 -8.68
CA ARG A 45 10.39 -18.40 -9.30
C ARG A 45 11.08 -19.27 -8.24
N GLY A 46 10.40 -19.56 -7.13
CA GLY A 46 10.98 -20.26 -5.97
C GLY A 46 11.74 -19.36 -4.99
N SER A 47 11.97 -18.10 -5.39
CA SER A 47 12.16 -16.95 -4.51
C SER A 47 11.34 -15.80 -5.10
N GLU A 48 10.75 -14.96 -4.26
CA GLU A 48 9.94 -13.83 -4.72
C GLU A 48 10.84 -12.64 -4.98
N ALA A 49 11.13 -12.40 -6.26
CA ALA A 49 11.84 -11.21 -6.70
C ALA A 49 10.85 -10.04 -6.83
N ILE A 50 11.16 -8.92 -6.19
CA ILE A 50 10.32 -7.73 -6.13
C ILE A 50 11.00 -6.59 -6.86
N ILE A 51 10.29 -6.01 -7.82
CA ILE A 51 10.68 -4.80 -8.54
C ILE A 51 9.70 -3.70 -8.16
N VAL A 52 10.19 -2.55 -7.71
CA VAL A 52 9.35 -1.39 -7.39
C VAL A 52 9.66 -0.27 -8.33
N LYS A 53 8.63 0.28 -8.99
CA LYS A 53 8.73 1.39 -9.94
C LYS A 53 7.79 2.51 -9.55
N ASN A 54 8.28 3.74 -9.52
CA ASN A 54 7.47 4.93 -9.30
C ASN A 54 7.19 5.63 -10.65
N PRO A 55 5.92 5.93 -11.01
CA PRO A 55 5.55 6.68 -12.19
C PRO A 55 5.66 8.20 -12.06
N ASP A 56 5.83 8.75 -10.85
CA ASP A 56 5.83 10.18 -10.63
C ASP A 56 7.24 10.80 -10.55
N GLY A 57 7.53 11.69 -11.50
CA GLY A 57 8.52 12.78 -11.36
C GLY A 57 9.97 12.48 -11.76
N PHE A 58 10.84 13.44 -11.42
CA PHE A 58 12.22 13.62 -11.90
C PHE A 58 13.23 12.54 -11.46
N LYS A 59 12.86 11.63 -10.57
CA LYS A 59 13.77 10.62 -10.03
C LYS A 59 13.15 9.23 -10.14
N LYS A 60 13.55 8.50 -11.17
CA LYS A 60 13.19 7.10 -11.35
C LYS A 60 13.67 6.30 -10.15
N ILE A 61 12.75 5.85 -9.30
CA ILE A 61 13.02 4.87 -8.26
C ILE A 61 12.77 3.49 -8.88
N GLU A 62 13.85 2.71 -8.97
CA GLU A 62 13.80 1.30 -9.33
C GLU A 62 14.53 0.53 -8.22
N LYS A 63 13.77 -0.20 -7.41
CA LYS A 63 14.32 -1.07 -6.37
C LYS A 63 14.15 -2.52 -6.76
N PHE A 64 15.18 -3.33 -6.50
CA PHE A 64 15.16 -4.77 -6.70
C PHE A 64 15.60 -5.46 -5.41
N PHE A 65 14.76 -6.35 -4.88
CA PHE A 65 15.08 -7.16 -3.73
C PHE A 65 14.36 -8.50 -3.79
N SER A 66 14.66 -9.39 -2.86
CA SER A 66 13.96 -10.66 -2.73
C SER A 66 13.44 -10.84 -1.32
N ILE A 67 12.29 -11.51 -1.22
CA ILE A 67 11.75 -11.99 0.05
C ILE A 67 11.58 -13.50 -0.02
N GLN A 68 11.58 -14.14 1.15
CA GLN A 68 11.32 -15.58 1.23
C GLN A 68 9.91 -15.86 0.71
N ASP A 69 9.80 -16.81 -0.21
CA ASP A 69 8.49 -17.29 -0.66
C ASP A 69 7.79 -18.03 0.49
N ARG A 70 6.67 -17.45 0.94
CA ARG A 70 5.77 -18.02 1.95
C ARG A 70 4.32 -18.04 1.45
N GLY A 71 4.13 -18.12 0.13
CA GLY A 71 2.81 -18.16 -0.51
C GLY A 71 2.24 -16.80 -0.88
N ASN A 72 1.00 -16.78 -1.35
CA ASN A 72 0.42 -15.64 -2.07
C ASN A 72 0.46 -14.32 -1.30
N ILE A 73 0.81 -13.24 -2.01
CA ILE A 73 0.76 -11.86 -1.53
C ILE A 73 -0.59 -11.25 -1.92
N PHE A 74 -1.26 -10.62 -0.96
CA PHE A 74 -2.51 -9.86 -1.16
C PHE A 74 -2.26 -8.36 -1.30
N SER A 75 -1.26 -7.83 -0.59
CA SER A 75 -0.90 -6.41 -0.64
C SER A 75 0.54 -6.23 -0.14
N ILE A 76 1.25 -5.26 -0.72
CA ILE A 76 2.61 -4.89 -0.36
C ILE A 76 2.79 -3.38 -0.51
N LYS A 77 3.32 -2.69 0.52
CA LYS A 77 3.49 -1.22 0.52
C LYS A 77 4.71 -0.80 1.33
N PHE A 78 5.37 0.28 0.91
CA PHE A 78 6.42 0.92 1.70
C PHE A 78 5.84 2.03 2.58
N SER A 79 6.47 2.27 3.73
CA SER A 79 6.33 3.56 4.42
C SER A 79 6.81 4.70 3.52
N PRO A 80 6.35 5.95 3.71
CA PRO A 80 6.71 7.07 2.83
C PRO A 80 8.22 7.34 2.70
N ASN A 81 9.01 7.02 3.73
CA ASN A 81 10.47 7.11 3.72
C ASN A 81 11.19 5.84 3.24
N TYR A 82 10.47 4.82 2.77
CA TYR A 82 11.00 3.54 2.27
C TYR A 82 11.79 2.71 3.30
N GLU A 83 11.65 3.00 4.60
CA GLU A 83 12.35 2.27 5.66
C GLU A 83 11.61 1.01 6.13
N ILE A 84 10.29 0.96 5.98
CA ILE A 84 9.47 -0.15 6.45
C ILE A 84 8.65 -0.69 5.29
N LEU A 85 8.78 -1.99 5.03
CA LEU A 85 7.96 -2.70 4.06
C LEU A 85 6.88 -3.49 4.81
N SER A 86 5.63 -3.26 4.45
CA SER A 86 4.46 -3.98 4.96
C SER A 86 3.97 -4.95 3.90
N LEU A 87 3.74 -6.20 4.29
CA LEU A 87 3.35 -7.28 3.41
C LEU A 87 2.20 -8.09 4.01
N GLN A 88 1.13 -8.29 3.24
CA GLN A 88 0.00 -9.13 3.65
C GLN A 88 -0.03 -10.39 2.79
N ARG A 89 0.14 -11.56 3.42
CA ARG A 89 -0.04 -12.88 2.79
C ARG A 89 -1.30 -13.61 3.25
N SER A 90 -1.99 -13.05 4.24
CA SER A 90 -3.15 -13.66 4.87
C SER A 90 -4.22 -12.62 5.12
N ALA A 91 -5.47 -13.06 5.19
CA ALA A 91 -6.56 -12.22 5.66
C ALA A 91 -6.42 -11.87 7.16
N GLU A 92 -5.53 -12.51 7.91
CA GLU A 92 -5.47 -12.34 9.37
C GLU A 92 -4.26 -11.55 9.87
N PHE A 93 -3.21 -11.39 9.04
CA PHE A 93 -1.97 -10.78 9.47
C PHE A 93 -1.25 -9.95 8.41
N VAL A 94 -0.42 -9.01 8.89
CA VAL A 94 0.54 -8.23 8.10
C VAL A 94 1.94 -8.47 8.66
N GLU A 95 2.88 -8.81 7.80
CA GLU A 95 4.32 -8.91 8.07
C GLU A 95 4.99 -7.54 7.88
N PHE A 96 5.92 -7.20 8.76
CA PHE A 96 6.69 -5.94 8.71
C PHE A 96 8.18 -6.24 8.58
N PHE A 97 8.83 -5.62 7.60
CA PHE A 97 10.26 -5.73 7.34
C PHE A 97 10.92 -4.35 7.47
N LEU A 98 12.11 -4.32 8.06
CA LEU A 98 12.99 -3.16 8.04
C LEU A 98 13.80 -3.21 6.75
N PHE A 99 13.77 -2.13 5.99
CA PHE A 99 14.48 -2.05 4.73
C PHE A 99 15.78 -1.28 4.93
N LYS A 100 16.92 -1.99 4.87
CA LYS A 100 18.26 -1.41 5.03
C LYS A 100 19.16 -1.89 3.91
N ASN A 101 19.93 -0.98 3.31
CA ASN A 101 20.84 -1.28 2.20
C ASN A 101 20.17 -2.09 1.08
N ASP A 102 18.94 -1.69 0.72
CA ASP A 102 18.10 -2.35 -0.28
C ASP A 102 17.76 -3.83 0.00
N GLN A 103 17.88 -4.27 1.26
CA GLN A 103 17.49 -5.61 1.69
C GLN A 103 16.43 -5.56 2.79
N PRO A 104 15.35 -6.36 2.68
CA PRO A 104 14.33 -6.47 3.71
C PRO A 104 14.79 -7.42 4.84
N GLN A 105 14.67 -6.97 6.08
CA GLN A 105 14.87 -7.76 7.28
C GLN A 105 13.55 -7.88 8.04
N GLU A 106 13.00 -9.08 8.17
CA GLU A 106 11.76 -9.31 8.92
C GLU A 106 11.91 -8.84 10.38
N ILE A 107 10.96 -8.03 10.84
CA ILE A 107 10.94 -7.51 12.21
C ILE A 107 9.92 -8.27 13.04
N PHE A 108 8.65 -8.26 12.62
CA PHE A 108 7.53 -8.89 13.33
C PHE A 108 6.32 -9.08 12.41
N THR A 109 5.37 -9.91 12.86
CA THR A 109 4.07 -10.11 12.24
C THR A 109 2.98 -9.59 13.16
N HIS A 110 2.07 -8.75 12.64
CA HIS A 110 0.88 -8.32 13.35
C HIS A 110 -0.33 -9.16 12.94
N LYS A 111 -0.85 -9.95 13.88
CA LYS A 111 -2.12 -10.67 13.73
C LYS A 111 -3.28 -9.87 14.35
N LEU A 112 -4.42 -9.84 13.68
CA LEU A 112 -5.64 -9.23 14.23
C LEU A 112 -6.03 -9.90 15.56
N LYS A 113 -6.41 -9.09 16.56
CA LYS A 113 -6.79 -9.59 17.90
C LYS A 113 -8.14 -10.31 17.94
N LYS A 114 -9.05 -9.97 17.03
CA LYS A 114 -10.38 -10.58 16.90
C LYS A 114 -10.41 -11.42 15.62
N ASN A 115 -11.30 -12.41 15.55
CA ASN A 115 -11.55 -13.21 14.34
C ASN A 115 -12.14 -12.31 13.23
N GLY A 116 -11.28 -11.55 12.57
CA GLY A 116 -11.60 -10.61 11.50
C GLY A 116 -10.72 -10.86 10.29
N LYS A 117 -11.06 -10.18 9.19
CA LYS A 117 -10.33 -10.24 7.92
C LYS A 117 -9.85 -8.83 7.58
N ILE A 118 -8.56 -8.70 7.30
CA ILE A 118 -7.94 -7.50 6.76
C ILE A 118 -8.45 -7.31 5.33
N LEU A 119 -9.10 -6.18 5.11
CA LEU A 119 -9.55 -5.73 3.79
C LEU A 119 -8.45 -4.93 3.09
N GLY A 120 -7.60 -4.25 3.86
CA GLY A 120 -6.40 -3.61 3.36
C GLY A 120 -5.72 -2.76 4.42
N PHE A 121 -4.64 -2.10 4.01
CA PHE A 121 -3.88 -1.19 4.87
C PHE A 121 -3.23 -0.09 4.03
N PHE A 122 -2.86 1.01 4.68
CA PHE A 122 -2.15 2.11 4.06
C PHE A 122 -1.35 2.90 5.09
N TRP A 123 -0.26 3.52 4.64
CA TRP A 123 0.58 4.37 5.46
C TRP A 123 0.06 5.79 5.45
N THR A 124 -0.06 6.40 6.64
CA THR A 124 -0.41 7.82 6.81
C THR A 124 0.83 8.66 7.09
N ASN A 125 1.89 8.07 7.64
CA ASN A 125 3.18 8.71 7.91
C ASN A 125 4.31 7.67 7.90
N ASN A 126 5.56 8.08 8.14
CA ASN A 126 6.75 7.23 8.12
C ASN A 126 6.70 6.03 9.08
N ASN A 127 5.98 6.16 10.19
CA ASN A 127 5.81 5.10 11.19
C ASN A 127 4.36 4.88 11.61
N GLU A 128 3.40 5.40 10.86
CA GLU A 128 1.96 5.31 11.18
C GLU A 128 1.21 4.64 10.04
N ILE A 129 0.44 3.62 10.40
CA ILE A 129 -0.27 2.75 9.48
C ILE A 129 -1.72 2.58 9.95
N VAL A 130 -2.62 2.53 8.99
CA VAL A 130 -4.02 2.18 9.22
C VAL A 130 -4.25 0.78 8.66
N ILE A 131 -4.81 -0.10 9.49
CA ILE A 131 -5.31 -1.41 9.06
C ILE A 131 -6.84 -1.35 9.05
N VAL A 132 -7.42 -1.64 7.89
CA VAL A 132 -8.87 -1.75 7.71
C VAL A 132 -9.22 -3.23 7.70
N SER A 133 -10.09 -3.63 8.62
CA SER A 133 -10.65 -4.98 8.71
C SER A 133 -12.15 -4.93 8.46
N ASN A 134 -12.76 -6.09 8.24
CA ASN A 134 -14.21 -6.22 8.16
C ASN A 134 -14.95 -5.81 9.45
N ASN A 135 -14.24 -5.68 10.57
CA ASN A 135 -14.79 -5.34 11.89
C ASN A 135 -14.39 -3.94 12.37
N GLY A 136 -13.68 -3.17 11.53
CA GLY A 136 -13.35 -1.78 11.84
C GLY A 136 -11.95 -1.37 11.39
N ILE A 137 -11.48 -0.28 11.98
CA ILE A 137 -10.24 0.40 11.63
C ILE A 137 -9.34 0.46 12.85
N ASP A 138 -8.07 0.12 12.66
CA ASP A 138 -7.03 0.30 13.65
C ASP A 138 -5.98 1.29 13.13
N TYR A 139 -5.84 2.42 13.80
CA TYR A 139 -4.77 3.39 13.59
C TYR A 139 -3.61 3.09 14.53
N LEU A 140 -2.46 2.76 13.96
CA LEU A 140 -1.35 2.10 14.65
C LEU A 140 -0.05 2.83 14.36
N GLN A 141 0.84 2.86 15.35
CA GLN A 141 2.22 3.28 15.19
C GLN A 141 3.15 2.06 15.19
N VAL A 142 4.04 1.98 14.21
CA VAL A 142 5.07 0.95 14.10
C VAL A 142 6.26 1.33 14.98
N LEU A 143 6.54 0.50 15.99
CA LEU A 143 7.70 0.65 16.86
C LEU A 143 8.77 -0.36 16.45
N THR A 144 9.66 0.03 15.54
CA THR A 144 10.68 -0.85 14.96
C THR A 144 11.62 -1.43 16.01
N GLU A 145 12.06 -0.62 16.98
CA GLU A 145 12.93 -1.06 18.09
C GLU A 145 12.25 -2.09 19.00
N LYS A 146 10.95 -1.90 19.27
CA LYS A 146 10.15 -2.80 20.13
C LYS A 146 9.53 -3.96 19.35
N LYS A 147 9.69 -3.98 18.03
CA LYS A 147 9.13 -4.98 17.12
C LYS A 147 7.63 -5.20 17.33
N CYS A 148 6.88 -4.11 17.47
CA CYS A 148 5.44 -4.19 17.74
C CYS A 148 4.67 -2.99 17.19
N LEU A 149 3.34 -3.10 17.21
CA LEU A 149 2.43 -1.99 16.94
C LEU A 149 1.89 -1.40 18.24
N LYS A 150 1.89 -0.09 18.33
CA LYS A 150 1.18 0.67 19.37
C LYS A 150 -0.14 1.16 18.80
N SER A 151 -1.24 0.82 19.49
CA SER A 151 -2.55 1.35 19.13
C SER A 151 -2.61 2.85 19.43
N LEU A 152 -2.91 3.66 18.41
CA LEU A 152 -3.17 5.09 18.55
C LEU A 152 -4.67 5.34 18.70
N LYS A 153 -5.48 4.70 17.85
CA LYS A 153 -6.95 4.79 17.88
C LYS A 153 -7.57 3.59 17.18
N SER A 154 -8.75 3.16 17.63
CA SER A 154 -9.52 2.11 16.97
C SER A 154 -10.99 2.50 16.87
N PHE A 155 -11.62 2.12 15.78
CA PHE A 155 -13.05 2.32 15.55
C PHE A 155 -13.68 0.99 15.14
N SER A 156 -14.70 0.54 15.86
CA SER A 156 -15.42 -0.69 15.54
C SER A 156 -16.64 -0.35 14.68
N LEU A 157 -16.65 -0.88 13.46
CA LEU A 157 -17.78 -0.81 12.52
C LEU A 157 -17.63 -1.93 11.49
N THR A 158 -18.74 -2.38 10.91
CA THR A 158 -18.67 -3.22 9.71
C THR A 158 -18.14 -2.39 8.55
N VAL A 159 -17.34 -3.00 7.67
CA VAL A 159 -16.77 -2.36 6.49
C VAL A 159 -17.14 -3.16 5.26
N ASP A 160 -17.94 -2.55 4.37
CA ASP A 160 -18.32 -3.16 3.09
C ASP A 160 -17.25 -2.87 2.02
N TRP A 161 -16.83 -1.60 1.93
CA TRP A 161 -15.71 -1.16 1.13
C TRP A 161 -15.07 0.09 1.74
N PHE A 162 -13.84 0.39 1.33
CA PHE A 162 -13.15 1.59 1.73
C PHE A 162 -12.34 2.16 0.56
N VAL A 163 -12.04 3.47 0.63
CA VAL A 163 -11.09 4.12 -0.26
C VAL A 163 -10.26 5.11 0.55
N PHE A 164 -8.94 5.10 0.33
CA PHE A 164 -8.02 6.04 0.95
C PHE A 164 -7.42 6.96 -0.12
N GLN A 165 -7.41 8.26 0.17
CA GLN A 165 -6.75 9.27 -0.65
C GLN A 165 -5.55 9.84 0.11
N PRO A 166 -4.31 9.42 -0.21
CA PRO A 166 -3.11 9.85 0.52
C PRO A 166 -2.88 11.35 0.53
N ALA A 167 -3.13 12.03 -0.59
CA ALA A 167 -2.83 13.47 -0.71
C ALA A 167 -3.67 14.36 0.22
N SER A 168 -4.85 13.91 0.65
CA SER A 168 -5.69 14.62 1.63
C SER A 168 -5.68 13.97 3.01
N GLY A 169 -5.09 12.77 3.14
CA GLY A 169 -5.18 11.97 4.36
C GLY A 169 -6.60 11.52 4.70
N ILE A 170 -7.49 11.40 3.72
CA ILE A 170 -8.90 11.03 3.93
C ILE A 170 -9.11 9.55 3.61
N LEU A 171 -9.70 8.83 4.55
CA LEU A 171 -10.29 7.51 4.36
C LEU A 171 -11.81 7.65 4.37
N LEU A 172 -12.46 7.10 3.35
CA LEU A 172 -13.90 6.89 3.34
C LEU A 172 -14.18 5.40 3.54
N ILE A 173 -15.09 5.10 4.44
CA ILE A 173 -15.63 3.75 4.62
C ILE A 173 -17.11 3.77 4.37
N ALA A 174 -17.59 2.78 3.62
CA ALA A 174 -18.99 2.50 3.51
C ALA A 174 -19.40 1.33 4.41
N ASN A 175 -20.56 1.49 5.04
CA ASN A 175 -21.25 0.42 5.74
C ASN A 175 -22.77 0.52 5.55
N GLY A 176 -23.50 -0.50 6.03
CA GLY A 176 -24.96 -0.53 6.01
C GLY A 176 -25.53 -1.32 4.84
N THR A 177 -26.86 -1.37 4.71
CA THR A 177 -27.51 -2.11 3.63
C THR A 177 -27.09 -1.51 2.28
N PHE A 178 -26.37 -2.27 1.47
CA PHE A 178 -25.77 -1.84 0.21
C PHE A 178 -24.68 -0.74 0.35
N GLY A 179 -24.05 -0.58 1.52
CA GLY A 179 -22.98 0.41 1.71
C GLY A 179 -23.47 1.87 1.60
N ASN A 180 -24.70 2.13 2.05
CA ASN A 180 -25.38 3.42 1.90
C ASN A 180 -25.02 4.47 2.97
N VAL A 181 -24.21 4.12 3.96
CA VAL A 181 -23.72 5.05 4.99
C VAL A 181 -22.20 5.21 4.83
N ILE A 182 -21.74 6.46 4.71
CA ILE A 182 -20.32 6.79 4.50
C ILE A 182 -19.75 7.46 5.75
N HIS A 183 -18.62 6.95 6.24
CA HIS A 183 -17.87 7.47 7.37
C HIS A 183 -16.54 8.06 6.88
N PRO A 184 -16.33 9.38 7.00
CA PRO A 184 -15.04 9.98 6.72
C PRO A 184 -14.13 9.93 7.95
N PHE A 185 -12.87 9.55 7.73
CA PHE A 185 -11.79 9.65 8.70
C PHE A 185 -10.68 10.50 8.10
N SER A 186 -10.16 11.45 8.87
CA SER A 186 -9.01 12.27 8.49
C SER A 186 -7.83 11.93 9.37
N PHE A 187 -6.69 11.72 8.71
CA PHE A 187 -5.39 11.53 9.32
C PHE A 187 -4.54 12.77 9.01
N ARG A 188 -3.88 13.31 10.03
CA ARG A 188 -2.97 14.47 9.94
C ARG A 188 -1.56 14.02 10.23
#